data_AF-A0A437U9T6-F1
#
_entry.id   AF-A0A437U9T6-F1
#
_cell.length_a   1.000
_cell.length_b   1.000
_cell.length_c   1.000
_cell.angle_alpha   90.00
_cell.angle_beta   90.00
_cell.angle_gamma   90.00
#
_symmetry.space_group_name_H-M   'P 1'
#
loop_
_entity.id
_entity.type
_entity.pdbx_description
1 polymer ?
#
loop_
_entity_poly.entity_id
_entity_poly.type
_entity_poly.pdbx_seq_one_letter_code
_entity_poly.pdbx_strand_id
1 'polypeptide(L)'
;MLNFIILSSMLLNGQVGIGTVTPEGILDLNSNTNGLVPPRVELTASNIQAPVLNPQGGAIVAGTIVYNTATAGVSPNDVIPGFYYWDGSKWLLLTSQNTSTPTNWSILGNNNTTPTSNFIGTTNNNDFITKTNNIERLRVTNTGNLGIGTASPTSTLDINGSL
;
A
#
# COMPACT_ATOMS: atom_id res chain seq x y z
N MET A 1 -36.43 42.35 -44.67
CA MET A 1 -35.10 41.86 -44.23
C MET A 1 -35.27 40.44 -43.72
N LEU A 2 -34.56 39.47 -44.30
CA LEU A 2 -34.62 38.07 -43.89
C LEU A 2 -33.68 37.89 -42.68
N ASN A 3 -34.23 37.51 -41.52
CA ASN A 3 -33.45 37.34 -40.30
C ASN A 3 -32.89 35.90 -40.24
N PHE A 4 -31.58 35.75 -40.33
CA PHE A 4 -30.90 34.46 -40.26
C PHE A 4 -30.47 34.21 -38.82
N ILE A 5 -31.02 33.18 -38.16
CA ILE A 5 -30.58 32.76 -36.83
C ILE A 5 -29.45 31.74 -37.01
N ILE A 6 -28.24 32.09 -36.59
CA ILE A 6 -27.11 31.16 -36.54
C ILE A 6 -27.14 30.47 -35.16
N LEU A 7 -27.46 29.18 -35.13
CA LEU A 7 -27.22 28.34 -33.95
C LEU A 7 -25.76 27.85 -34.00
N SER A 8 -24.91 28.34 -33.10
CA SER A 8 -23.59 27.73 -32.86
C SER A 8 -23.68 26.79 -31.66
N SER A 9 -23.42 25.50 -31.87
CA SER A 9 -23.25 24.55 -30.77
C SER A 9 -21.82 24.61 -30.25
N MET A 10 -21.61 25.18 -29.06
CA MET A 10 -20.33 25.03 -28.36
C MET A 10 -20.32 23.72 -27.58
N LEU A 11 -19.24 22.95 -27.70
CA LEU A 11 -18.96 21.83 -26.81
C LEU A 11 -18.49 22.41 -25.47
N LEU A 12 -19.33 22.34 -24.44
CA LEU A 12 -18.90 22.61 -23.06
C LEU A 12 -18.48 21.29 -22.43
N ASN A 13 -17.22 21.18 -22.02
CA ASN A 13 -16.78 20.10 -21.15
C ASN A 13 -17.44 20.32 -19.78
N GLY A 14 -18.16 19.33 -19.27
CA GLY A 14 -18.83 19.42 -17.98
C GLY A 14 -17.95 18.84 -16.87
N GLN A 15 -17.12 19.67 -16.24
CA GLN A 15 -16.57 19.31 -14.93
C GLN A 15 -17.68 19.34 -13.88
N VAL A 16 -17.71 18.35 -12.99
CA VAL A 16 -18.74 18.22 -11.95
C VAL A 16 -18.17 18.70 -10.63
N GLY A 17 -18.59 19.88 -10.20
CA GLY A 17 -18.42 20.34 -8.82
C GLY A 17 -19.59 19.89 -7.95
N ILE A 18 -19.31 19.23 -6.83
CA ILE A 18 -20.32 18.93 -5.80
C ILE A 18 -19.95 19.74 -4.55
N GLY A 19 -20.78 20.72 -4.22
CA GLY A 19 -20.51 21.68 -3.15
C GLY A 19 -19.63 22.87 -3.58
N THR A 20 -19.27 22.98 -4.86
CA THR A 20 -18.52 24.11 -5.45
C THR A 20 -18.99 24.42 -6.87
N VAL A 21 -18.99 25.70 -7.24
CA VAL A 21 -19.26 26.17 -8.63
C VAL A 21 -17.97 26.46 -9.42
N THR A 22 -16.82 26.41 -8.75
CA THR A 22 -15.48 26.58 -9.33
C THR A 22 -14.64 25.34 -9.04
N PRO A 23 -14.97 24.19 -9.64
CA PRO A 23 -14.25 22.95 -9.38
C PRO A 23 -12.79 23.02 -9.84
N GLU A 24 -11.86 22.51 -9.02
CA GLU A 24 -10.41 22.46 -9.30
C GLU A 24 -9.99 21.26 -10.17
N GLY A 25 -10.94 20.39 -10.52
CA GLY A 25 -10.74 19.21 -11.37
C GLY A 25 -12.03 18.74 -12.05
N ILE A 26 -11.96 17.62 -12.79
CA ILE A 26 -13.14 17.07 -13.49
C ILE A 26 -14.24 16.57 -12.53
N LEU A 27 -13.83 16.18 -11.32
CA LEU A 27 -14.68 15.92 -10.17
C LEU A 27 -14.06 16.63 -8.98
N ASP A 28 -14.76 17.59 -8.40
CA ASP A 28 -14.35 18.29 -7.19
C ASP A 28 -15.43 18.14 -6.11
N LEU A 29 -15.03 17.59 -4.96
CA LEU A 29 -15.88 17.37 -3.80
C LEU A 29 -15.46 18.31 -2.68
N ASN A 30 -16.16 19.43 -2.53
CA ASN A 30 -15.82 20.44 -1.52
C ASN A 30 -16.72 20.27 -0.27
N SER A 31 -16.17 19.66 0.79
CA SER A 31 -16.85 19.53 2.08
C SER A 31 -15.86 19.50 3.25
N ASN A 32 -16.28 20.06 4.39
CA ASN A 32 -15.56 20.01 5.67
C ASN A 32 -16.11 18.93 6.63
N THR A 33 -17.22 18.27 6.28
CA THR A 33 -17.94 17.33 7.16
C THR A 33 -18.34 16.03 6.48
N ASN A 34 -18.40 16.00 5.14
CA ASN A 34 -18.81 14.84 4.36
C ASN A 34 -17.64 14.32 3.54
N GLY A 35 -17.63 13.00 3.31
CA GLY A 35 -16.60 12.33 2.50
C GLY A 35 -17.18 11.59 1.30
N LEU A 36 -16.29 11.08 0.46
CA LEU A 36 -16.63 10.12 -0.58
C LEU A 36 -16.74 8.72 0.02
N VAL A 37 -17.89 8.06 -0.17
CA VAL A 37 -18.02 6.62 0.06
C VAL A 37 -17.86 5.93 -1.29
N PRO A 38 -16.72 5.27 -1.59
CA PRO A 38 -16.59 4.50 -2.82
C PRO A 38 -17.48 3.25 -2.76
N PRO A 39 -17.69 2.55 -3.90
CA PRO A 39 -18.35 1.26 -3.92
C PRO A 39 -17.71 0.28 -2.93
N ARG A 40 -18.56 -0.36 -2.11
CA ARG A 40 -18.15 -1.44 -1.20
C ARG A 40 -18.32 -2.77 -1.92
N VAL A 41 -17.27 -3.59 -1.96
CA VAL A 41 -17.25 -4.85 -2.69
C VAL A 41 -16.56 -5.94 -1.89
N GLU A 42 -16.89 -7.19 -2.18
CA GLU A 42 -16.21 -8.36 -1.60
C GLU A 42 -15.21 -8.90 -2.62
N LEU A 43 -13.96 -8.43 -2.56
CA LEU A 43 -12.90 -8.98 -3.40
C LEU A 43 -12.61 -10.42 -2.99
N THR A 44 -12.33 -11.28 -3.97
CA THR A 44 -12.04 -12.71 -3.74
C THR A 44 -10.55 -13.04 -3.78
N ALA A 45 -9.76 -12.28 -4.55
CA ALA A 45 -8.30 -12.30 -4.57
C ALA A 45 -7.78 -11.01 -5.23
N SER A 46 -6.54 -10.62 -4.95
CA SER A 46 -5.99 -9.37 -5.46
C SER A 46 -5.73 -9.41 -6.98
N ASN A 47 -5.51 -10.59 -7.56
CA ASN A 47 -5.26 -10.77 -8.99
C ASN A 47 -6.54 -11.00 -9.83
N ILE A 48 -7.72 -10.79 -9.25
CA ILE A 48 -9.02 -11.01 -9.91
C ILE A 48 -9.84 -9.71 -9.89
N GLN A 49 -10.23 -9.21 -11.07
CA GLN A 49 -11.02 -7.96 -11.15
C GLN A 49 -12.42 -8.07 -10.52
N ALA A 50 -13.01 -9.27 -10.60
CA ALA A 50 -14.35 -9.53 -10.08
C ALA A 50 -14.39 -9.31 -8.55
N PRO A 51 -15.49 -8.81 -8.00
CA PRO A 51 -16.82 -8.65 -8.61
C PRO A 51 -17.02 -7.31 -9.35
N VAL A 52 -15.99 -6.47 -9.46
CA VAL A 52 -16.12 -5.16 -10.11
C VAL A 52 -16.19 -5.34 -11.62
N LEU A 53 -17.21 -4.74 -12.25
CA LEU A 53 -17.46 -4.83 -13.67
C LEU A 53 -17.27 -3.47 -14.35
N ASN A 54 -16.74 -3.49 -15.57
CA ASN A 54 -16.75 -2.32 -16.44
C ASN A 54 -18.18 -2.17 -17.02
N PRO A 55 -18.87 -1.03 -16.82
CA PRO A 55 -20.21 -0.81 -17.38
C PRO A 55 -20.25 -0.90 -18.92
N GLN A 56 -19.13 -0.67 -19.60
CA GLN A 56 -19.02 -0.80 -21.06
C GLN A 56 -18.64 -2.23 -21.50
N GLY A 57 -18.53 -3.17 -20.56
CA GLY A 57 -17.99 -4.50 -20.79
C GLY A 57 -16.45 -4.52 -20.81
N GLY A 58 -15.88 -5.73 -20.82
CA GLY A 58 -14.42 -5.93 -20.84
C GLY A 58 -13.74 -5.73 -19.48
N ALA A 59 -12.43 -5.45 -19.51
CA ALA A 59 -11.63 -5.23 -18.31
C ALA A 59 -11.97 -3.88 -17.65
N ILE A 60 -11.95 -3.83 -16.33
CA ILE A 60 -12.00 -2.55 -15.60
C ILE A 60 -10.73 -1.73 -15.86
N VAL A 61 -10.87 -0.41 -15.87
CA VAL A 61 -9.79 0.52 -16.19
C VAL A 61 -8.87 0.70 -14.98
N ALA A 62 -7.56 0.81 -15.22
CA ALA A 62 -6.59 1.15 -14.17
C ALA A 62 -6.96 2.48 -13.50
N GLY A 63 -6.85 2.55 -12.17
CA GLY A 63 -7.32 3.66 -11.36
C GLY A 63 -8.76 3.52 -10.84
N THR A 64 -9.48 2.43 -11.18
CA THR A 64 -10.76 2.11 -10.52
C THR A 64 -10.54 1.93 -9.01
N ILE A 65 -11.30 2.61 -8.16
CA ILE A 65 -11.18 2.57 -6.69
C ILE A 65 -12.41 1.92 -6.06
N VAL A 66 -12.19 1.04 -5.08
CA VAL A 66 -13.23 0.40 -4.28
C VAL A 66 -12.82 0.29 -2.81
N TYR A 67 -13.79 0.09 -1.92
CA TYR A 67 -13.55 -0.37 -0.57
C TYR A 67 -13.85 -1.87 -0.47
N ASN A 68 -12.84 -2.70 -0.27
CA ASN A 68 -13.02 -4.12 -0.04
C ASN A 68 -13.54 -4.36 1.38
N THR A 69 -14.53 -5.25 1.54
CA THR A 69 -15.08 -5.66 2.84
C THR A 69 -14.73 -7.08 3.24
N ALA A 70 -14.12 -7.86 2.35
CA ALA A 70 -13.81 -9.27 2.57
C ALA A 70 -12.36 -9.51 3.03
N THR A 71 -12.16 -10.56 3.83
CA THR A 71 -10.86 -11.23 3.98
C THR A 71 -10.93 -12.51 3.15
N ALA A 72 -10.17 -12.59 2.06
CA ALA A 72 -10.27 -13.68 1.10
C ALA A 72 -8.95 -13.89 0.35
N GLY A 73 -8.92 -14.90 -0.52
CA GLY A 73 -7.77 -15.26 -1.34
C GLY A 73 -6.82 -16.23 -0.63
N VAL A 74 -5.72 -16.53 -1.30
CA VAL A 74 -4.60 -17.32 -0.76
C VAL A 74 -3.30 -16.66 -1.18
N SER A 75 -2.27 -16.79 -0.34
CA SER A 75 -0.94 -16.24 -0.60
C SER A 75 -0.41 -16.63 -1.98
N PRO A 76 0.08 -15.65 -2.78
CA PRO A 76 0.39 -14.25 -2.44
C PRO A 76 -0.72 -13.23 -2.74
N ASN A 77 -1.94 -13.67 -3.07
CA ASN A 77 -3.02 -12.82 -3.59
C ASN A 77 -4.13 -12.54 -2.57
N ASP A 78 -3.83 -12.62 -1.28
CA ASP A 78 -4.79 -12.35 -0.23
C ASP A 78 -5.29 -10.89 -0.29
N VAL A 79 -6.55 -10.71 0.06
CA VAL A 79 -7.18 -9.41 0.23
C VAL A 79 -7.74 -9.31 1.65
N ILE A 80 -7.70 -8.10 2.20
CA ILE A 80 -8.25 -7.76 3.51
C ILE A 80 -9.15 -6.53 3.38
N PRO A 81 -10.02 -6.23 4.35
CA PRO A 81 -10.82 -5.01 4.29
C PRO A 81 -9.95 -3.74 4.17
N GLY A 82 -10.29 -2.85 3.23
CA GLY A 82 -9.50 -1.64 2.96
C GLY A 82 -9.79 -0.98 1.61
N PHE A 83 -9.19 0.18 1.36
CA PHE A 83 -9.26 0.84 0.06
C PHE A 83 -8.33 0.17 -0.94
N TYR A 84 -8.84 -0.21 -2.11
CA TYR A 84 -8.05 -0.76 -3.20
C TYR A 84 -8.20 0.09 -4.46
N TYR A 85 -7.14 0.12 -5.28
CA TYR A 85 -7.23 0.55 -6.67
C TYR A 85 -6.77 -0.54 -7.61
N TRP A 86 -7.36 -0.60 -8.80
CA TRP A 86 -6.94 -1.50 -9.87
C TRP A 86 -5.72 -0.91 -10.60
N ASP A 87 -4.63 -1.65 -10.74
CA ASP A 87 -3.43 -1.19 -11.47
C ASP A 87 -3.45 -1.53 -12.97
N GLY A 88 -4.50 -2.21 -13.44
CA GLY A 88 -4.61 -2.77 -14.78
C GLY A 88 -4.50 -4.30 -14.81
N SER A 89 -4.01 -4.93 -13.74
CA SER A 89 -3.83 -6.38 -13.63
C SER A 89 -4.15 -6.95 -12.25
N LYS A 90 -4.07 -6.14 -11.18
CA LYS A 90 -4.36 -6.53 -9.80
C LYS A 90 -4.91 -5.35 -9.00
N TRP A 91 -5.62 -5.69 -7.94
CA TRP A 91 -6.00 -4.81 -6.86
C TRP A 91 -4.81 -4.57 -5.94
N LEU A 92 -4.44 -3.31 -5.79
CA LEU A 92 -3.43 -2.86 -4.85
C LEU A 92 -4.10 -2.15 -3.67
N LEU A 93 -3.79 -2.61 -2.46
CA LEU A 93 -4.25 -1.97 -1.22
C LEU A 93 -3.60 -0.58 -1.09
N LEU A 94 -4.40 0.46 -0.93
CA LEU A 94 -3.91 1.77 -0.51
C LEU A 94 -3.56 1.69 0.97
N THR A 95 -2.29 1.44 1.26
CA THR A 95 -1.79 1.53 2.63
C THR A 95 -1.41 2.98 2.93
N SER A 96 -1.86 3.50 4.07
CA SER A 96 -1.20 4.68 4.65
C SER A 96 0.24 4.31 4.98
N GLN A 97 1.22 5.10 4.51
CA GLN A 97 2.49 5.16 5.21
C GLN A 97 2.21 5.93 6.51
N ASN A 98 1.88 5.22 7.59
CA ASN A 98 1.69 5.85 8.88
C ASN A 98 3.06 6.33 9.37
N THR A 99 3.35 7.62 9.18
CA THR A 99 4.60 8.26 9.59
C THR A 99 4.74 8.37 11.12
N SER A 100 3.66 8.14 11.88
CA SER A 100 3.64 8.19 13.34
C SER A 100 3.84 6.83 14.01
N THR A 101 3.60 5.74 13.28
CA THR A 101 3.89 4.37 13.71
C THR A 101 4.49 3.57 12.55
N PRO A 102 5.75 3.87 12.15
CA PRO A 102 6.39 3.14 11.07
C PRO A 102 6.44 1.65 11.41
N THR A 103 5.89 0.81 10.53
CA THR A 103 5.89 -0.66 10.68
C THR A 103 7.18 -1.32 10.19
N ASN A 104 8.08 -0.54 9.59
CA ASN A 104 9.38 -0.97 9.07
C ASN A 104 10.51 -0.14 9.67
N TRP A 105 11.73 -0.69 9.67
CA TRP A 105 12.93 0.09 10.01
C TRP A 105 13.42 0.90 8.80
N SER A 106 13.44 2.23 8.93
CA SER A 106 13.92 3.13 7.89
C SER A 106 15.45 3.20 7.83
N ILE A 107 16.02 3.31 6.62
CA ILE A 107 17.47 3.52 6.41
C ILE A 107 17.95 4.91 6.85
N LEU A 108 17.02 5.87 7.02
CA LEU A 108 17.30 7.19 7.56
C LEU A 108 17.01 7.27 9.07
N GLY A 109 16.62 6.15 9.69
CA GLY A 109 16.21 6.06 11.09
C GLY A 109 14.72 6.27 11.31
N ASN A 110 14.24 5.79 12.47
CA ASN A 110 12.85 5.93 12.92
C ASN A 110 12.79 6.89 14.11
N ASN A 111 11.88 7.88 14.07
CA ASN A 111 11.55 8.70 15.23
C ASN A 111 10.54 7.98 16.16
N ASN A 112 10.42 8.44 17.41
CA ASN A 112 9.43 7.96 18.39
C ASN A 112 9.50 6.46 18.73
N THR A 113 10.69 5.84 18.68
CA THR A 113 10.87 4.46 19.14
C THR A 113 10.91 4.37 20.67
N THR A 114 10.25 3.37 21.24
CA THR A 114 10.36 2.99 22.66
C THR A 114 11.13 1.66 22.78
N PRO A 115 12.25 1.58 23.52
CA PRO A 115 13.10 0.38 23.56
C PRO A 115 12.40 -0.91 24.01
N THR A 116 11.30 -0.83 24.77
CA THR A 116 10.53 -2.02 25.21
C THR A 116 9.60 -2.58 24.14
N SER A 117 9.31 -1.80 23.10
CA SER A 117 8.25 -2.12 22.11
C SER A 117 8.75 -2.12 20.68
N ASN A 118 9.83 -1.38 20.38
CA ASN A 118 10.38 -1.22 19.05
C ASN A 118 11.82 -1.73 19.00
N PHE A 119 12.11 -2.61 18.05
CA PHE A 119 13.44 -3.16 17.86
C PHE A 119 13.62 -3.63 16.41
N ILE A 120 14.89 -3.76 16.02
CA ILE A 120 15.28 -4.53 14.83
C ILE A 120 15.53 -5.95 15.30
N GLY A 121 14.72 -6.91 14.84
CA GLY A 121 14.86 -8.30 15.27
C GLY A 121 13.64 -9.16 14.98
N THR A 122 13.56 -10.28 15.68
CA THR A 122 12.49 -11.28 15.59
C THR A 122 11.71 -11.36 16.91
N THR A 123 10.43 -11.71 16.85
CA THR A 123 9.57 -11.97 18.03
C THR A 123 9.43 -13.47 18.34
N ASN A 124 10.00 -14.32 17.50
CA ASN A 124 9.87 -15.78 17.56
C ASN A 124 11.26 -16.43 17.70
N ASN A 125 11.30 -17.76 17.76
CA ASN A 125 12.52 -18.52 18.00
C ASN A 125 13.44 -18.64 16.76
N ASN A 126 13.55 -17.58 15.97
CA ASN A 126 14.45 -17.48 14.82
C ASN A 126 15.55 -16.45 15.08
N ASP A 127 16.73 -16.73 14.53
CA ASP A 127 17.89 -15.86 14.63
C ASP A 127 17.69 -14.55 13.85
N PHE A 128 18.26 -13.46 14.34
CA PHE A 128 18.36 -12.21 13.59
C PHE A 128 19.68 -12.19 12.80
N ILE A 129 19.60 -12.00 11.49
CA ILE A 129 20.77 -11.99 10.61
C ILE A 129 20.88 -10.71 9.79
N THR A 130 22.11 -10.32 9.46
CA THR A 130 22.38 -9.30 8.44
C THR A 130 23.17 -9.90 7.29
N LYS A 131 22.90 -9.43 6.06
CA LYS A 131 23.52 -9.94 4.84
C LYS A 131 24.07 -8.82 3.96
N THR A 132 25.17 -9.09 3.28
CA THR A 132 25.64 -8.29 2.13
C THR A 132 25.92 -9.22 0.96
N ASN A 133 25.48 -8.86 -0.25
CA ASN A 133 25.57 -9.73 -1.44
C ASN A 133 24.97 -11.14 -1.20
N ASN A 134 23.84 -11.22 -0.50
CA ASN A 134 23.20 -12.47 -0.06
C ASN A 134 24.07 -13.40 0.82
N ILE A 135 25.18 -12.90 1.36
CA ILE A 135 26.07 -13.62 2.30
C ILE A 135 25.80 -13.12 3.71
N GLU A 136 25.58 -14.03 4.66
CA GLU A 136 25.47 -13.71 6.09
C GLU A 136 26.77 -13.11 6.62
N ARG A 137 26.68 -11.96 7.27
CA ARG A 137 27.83 -11.25 7.86
C ARG A 137 27.79 -11.24 9.38
N LEU A 138 26.58 -11.10 9.95
CA LEU A 138 26.35 -11.09 11.39
C LEU A 138 25.09 -11.89 11.70
N ARG A 139 25.11 -12.58 12.84
CA ARG A 139 23.97 -13.28 13.42
C ARG A 139 23.88 -13.02 14.92
N VAL A 140 22.67 -12.76 15.40
CA VAL A 140 22.30 -12.95 16.81
C VAL A 140 21.41 -14.18 16.87
N THR A 141 21.91 -15.24 17.48
CA THR A 141 21.14 -16.48 17.67
C THR A 141 19.94 -16.24 18.59
N ASN A 142 18.89 -17.05 18.45
CA ASN A 142 17.74 -17.04 19.35
C ASN A 142 18.10 -17.31 20.83
N THR A 143 19.28 -17.88 21.10
CA THR A 143 19.84 -18.09 22.46
C THR A 143 20.75 -16.95 22.94
N GLY A 144 21.00 -15.93 22.11
CA GLY A 144 21.70 -14.70 22.50
C GLY A 144 23.19 -14.61 22.13
N ASN A 145 23.78 -15.63 21.50
CA ASN A 145 25.15 -15.55 20.97
C ASN A 145 25.23 -14.67 19.72
N LEU A 146 26.26 -13.82 19.65
CA LEU A 146 26.59 -12.97 18.51
C LEU A 146 27.75 -13.59 17.70
N GLY A 147 27.48 -13.89 16.43
CA GLY A 147 28.46 -14.35 15.45
C GLY A 147 28.78 -13.26 14.42
N ILE A 148 30.07 -13.04 14.13
CA ILE A 148 30.54 -12.22 13.01
C ILE A 148 31.36 -13.10 12.07
N GLY A 149 30.94 -13.23 10.82
CA GLY A 149 31.58 -14.14 9.85
C GLY A 149 31.38 -15.63 10.12
N THR A 150 30.54 -16.00 11.09
CA THR A 150 30.18 -17.39 11.43
C THR A 150 28.67 -17.52 11.66
N ALA A 151 28.08 -18.59 11.13
CA ALA A 151 26.67 -18.93 11.33
C ALA A 151 26.43 -19.84 12.55
N SER A 152 27.50 -20.25 13.24
CA SER A 152 27.45 -21.17 14.39
C SER A 152 28.35 -20.67 15.50
N PRO A 153 28.03 -19.52 16.12
CA PRO A 153 28.84 -18.97 17.20
C PRO A 153 28.87 -19.91 18.41
N THR A 154 30.07 -20.25 18.86
CA THR A 154 30.32 -21.18 20.00
C THR A 154 30.50 -20.49 21.34
N SER A 155 30.60 -19.17 21.33
CA SER A 155 30.69 -18.28 22.50
C SER A 155 29.72 -17.12 22.36
N THR A 156 29.53 -16.34 23.44
CA THR A 156 28.67 -15.15 23.45
C THR A 156 29.02 -14.16 22.35
N LEU A 157 30.32 -14.00 22.07
CA LEU A 157 30.84 -13.31 20.91
C LEU A 157 31.82 -14.25 20.22
N ASP A 158 31.57 -14.58 18.96
CA ASP A 158 32.41 -15.43 18.12
C ASP A 158 32.69 -14.71 16.80
N ILE A 159 33.95 -14.44 16.51
CA ILE A 159 34.39 -13.70 15.32
C ILE A 159 35.27 -14.62 14.50
N ASN A 160 34.75 -15.04 13.34
CA ASN A 160 35.52 -15.79 12.35
C ASN A 160 36.19 -14.82 11.38
N GLY A 161 37.37 -14.35 11.77
CA GLY A 161 38.20 -13.41 11.02
C GLY A 161 39.52 -13.12 11.74
N SER A 162 40.40 -12.36 11.09
CA SER A 162 41.60 -11.83 11.73
C SER A 162 41.29 -10.48 12.37
N LEU A 163 41.79 -10.28 13.60
CA LEU A 163 41.79 -8.99 14.30
C LEU A 163 42.93 -8.09 13.81
#